data_AF-A0A0A7GC19-F1
#
_entry.id   AF-A0A0A7GC19-F1
#
_cell.length_a   1.000
_cell.length_b   1.000
_cell.length_c   1.000
_cell.angle_alpha   90.00
_cell.angle_beta   90.00
_cell.angle_gamma   90.00
#
_symmetry.space_group_name_H-M   'P 1'
#
loop_
_entity.id
_entity.type
_entity.pdbx_description
1 polymer ?
#
loop_
_entity_poly.entity_id
_entity_poly.type
_entity_poly.pdbx_seq_one_letter_code
_entity_poly.pdbx_strand_id
1 'polypeptide(L)'
;MPFVDTITKSYLKQKFSDYYSRNEVYTPERFETREWAFVSVDSIPEFIMHRHIAFQSEIELRGYLIKNTPLHAYFSSAYYEKPDAEKMDDKMWKGADLIFDIDADHLPKGGLEEAKKQIVRLYDLLESDFGIEDMMLVFSGGRGYHIHVHDEEFLALGSAERREIVDYVSLNGVSYDNLMLQSTQYSRVSGCIAKILENAIKRDMLTEIFRIKKKTAENLKDIFARNREKIYSGDFRTLPRTVRKSMEMVFEKCVDAVRIHVDPPVTADVKRLIRLPGSLHGKTSLRVTPLARDEIEEFEPFRDAVVFGDEQVRVRVLSNVKFKLKGEVFRLRAGRHELPEYAAVFLICRNRALYGW
;
A
#
# COMPACT_ATOMS: atom_id res chain seq x y z
N MET A 1 -32.72 -7.57 1.23
CA MET A 1 -32.52 -8.97 0.80
C MET A 1 -31.25 -9.46 1.45
N PRO A 2 -31.22 -10.67 2.03
CA PRO A 2 -30.01 -11.18 2.66
C PRO A 2 -28.90 -11.23 1.60
N PHE A 3 -27.72 -10.80 2.03
CA PHE A 3 -26.45 -11.01 1.34
C PHE A 3 -26.32 -12.46 0.92
N VAL A 4 -25.92 -12.68 -0.34
CA VAL A 4 -25.42 -13.93 -0.92
C VAL A 4 -26.20 -15.18 -0.46
N ASP A 5 -27.17 -15.59 -1.27
CA ASP A 5 -27.90 -16.84 -1.04
C ASP A 5 -26.97 -18.07 -0.95
N THR A 6 -27.49 -19.17 -0.39
CA THR A 6 -26.72 -20.41 -0.15
C THR A 6 -26.04 -20.94 -1.41
N ILE A 7 -26.69 -20.79 -2.56
CA ILE A 7 -26.18 -21.24 -3.86
C ILE A 7 -24.95 -20.39 -4.25
N THR A 8 -25.04 -19.08 -4.11
CA THR A 8 -23.93 -18.16 -4.40
C THR A 8 -22.75 -18.37 -3.45
N LYS A 9 -23.01 -18.62 -2.15
CA LYS A 9 -21.94 -18.98 -1.20
C LYS A 9 -21.24 -20.27 -1.61
N SER A 10 -22.00 -21.30 -1.97
CA SER A 10 -21.45 -22.61 -2.38
C SER A 10 -20.60 -22.48 -3.64
N TYR A 11 -21.07 -21.71 -4.63
CA TYR A 11 -20.30 -21.40 -5.84
C TYR A 11 -18.99 -20.67 -5.51
N LEU A 12 -19.05 -19.62 -4.69
CA LEU A 12 -17.86 -18.85 -4.33
C LEU A 12 -16.85 -19.70 -3.54
N LYS A 13 -17.34 -20.54 -2.61
CA LYS A 13 -16.52 -21.48 -1.84
C LYS A 13 -15.83 -22.48 -2.74
N GLN A 14 -16.54 -23.05 -3.71
CA GLN A 14 -15.95 -23.95 -4.71
C GLN A 14 -14.81 -23.24 -5.48
N LYS A 15 -15.08 -22.04 -6.03
CA LYS A 15 -14.09 -21.31 -6.83
C LYS A 15 -12.85 -20.91 -6.04
N PHE A 16 -13.02 -20.48 -4.79
CA PHE A 16 -11.87 -20.14 -3.93
C PHE A 16 -11.12 -21.40 -3.49
N SER A 17 -11.82 -22.52 -3.21
CA SER A 17 -11.18 -23.78 -2.85
C SER A 17 -10.36 -24.34 -4.01
N ASP A 18 -10.90 -24.29 -5.24
CA ASP A 18 -10.19 -24.65 -6.47
C ASP A 18 -8.92 -23.81 -6.63
N TYR A 19 -8.99 -22.50 -6.39
CA TYR A 19 -7.82 -21.62 -6.41
C TYR A 19 -6.75 -22.09 -5.42
N TYR A 20 -7.08 -22.25 -4.12
CA TYR A 20 -6.11 -22.67 -3.10
C TYR A 20 -5.61 -24.11 -3.28
N SER A 21 -6.36 -24.97 -3.99
CA SER A 21 -5.90 -26.32 -4.31
C SER A 21 -4.78 -26.35 -5.36
N ARG A 22 -4.77 -25.36 -6.27
CA ARG A 22 -3.87 -25.31 -7.45
C ARG A 22 -2.73 -24.31 -7.30
N ASN A 23 -2.87 -23.32 -6.42
CA ASN A 23 -1.91 -22.24 -6.26
C ASN A 23 -1.22 -22.32 -4.90
N GLU A 24 0.05 -21.99 -4.88
CA GLU A 24 0.81 -21.81 -3.65
C GLU A 24 0.56 -20.41 -3.08
N VAL A 25 0.64 -20.32 -1.76
CA VAL A 25 0.61 -19.05 -1.02
C VAL A 25 1.99 -18.82 -0.42
N TYR A 26 2.30 -17.57 -0.09
CA TYR A 26 3.58 -17.24 0.51
C TYR A 26 3.74 -17.90 1.88
N THR A 27 4.95 -18.40 2.15
CA THR A 27 5.36 -18.92 3.46
C THR A 27 6.22 -17.86 4.15
N PRO A 28 5.67 -17.14 5.14
CA PRO A 28 6.42 -16.08 5.81
C PRO A 28 7.55 -16.62 6.69
N GLU A 29 8.59 -15.80 6.87
CA GLU A 29 9.68 -16.09 7.79
C GLU A 29 9.18 -16.39 9.21
N ARG A 30 9.91 -17.23 9.94
CA ARG A 30 9.56 -17.66 11.31
C ARG A 30 8.10 -18.15 11.39
N PHE A 31 7.66 -18.85 10.35
CA PHE A 31 6.30 -19.32 10.09
C PHE A 31 5.55 -19.83 11.33
N GLU A 32 6.20 -20.72 12.09
CA GLU A 32 5.62 -21.41 13.25
C GLU A 32 5.36 -20.49 14.44
N THR A 33 5.98 -19.30 14.45
CA THR A 33 5.85 -18.30 15.53
C THR A 33 4.78 -17.26 15.25
N ARG A 34 4.05 -17.39 14.14
CA ARG A 34 3.05 -16.40 13.71
C ARG A 34 1.63 -16.84 14.04
N GLU A 35 0.81 -15.89 14.43
CA GLU A 35 -0.64 -16.06 14.49
C GLU A 35 -1.22 -15.96 13.07
N TRP A 36 -2.18 -16.83 12.77
CA TRP A 36 -2.94 -16.84 11.55
C TRP A 36 -4.40 -16.47 11.81
N ALA A 37 -5.00 -15.82 10.82
CA ALA A 37 -6.38 -15.41 10.89
C ALA A 37 -7.09 -15.50 9.52
N PHE A 38 -8.34 -15.94 9.54
CA PHE A 38 -9.10 -16.22 8.33
C PHE A 38 -10.54 -15.71 8.44
N VAL A 39 -11.08 -15.26 7.32
CA VAL A 39 -12.52 -14.97 7.16
C VAL A 39 -13.07 -15.99 6.19
N SER A 40 -14.01 -16.83 6.64
CA SER A 40 -14.59 -17.90 5.82
C SER A 40 -15.61 -17.36 4.81
N VAL A 41 -15.78 -18.05 3.69
CA VAL A 41 -16.91 -17.80 2.75
C VAL A 41 -18.26 -17.97 3.44
N ASP A 42 -18.34 -18.87 4.41
CA ASP A 42 -19.59 -19.20 5.09
C ASP A 42 -20.10 -18.02 5.95
N SER A 43 -19.20 -17.13 6.39
CA SER A 43 -19.54 -16.00 7.27
C SER A 43 -20.19 -14.82 6.55
N ILE A 44 -20.23 -14.75 5.21
CA ILE A 44 -20.88 -13.64 4.48
C ILE A 44 -22.36 -13.54 4.88
N PRO A 45 -22.97 -12.35 5.13
CA PRO A 45 -22.42 -11.01 5.03
C PRO A 45 -21.36 -10.63 6.08
N GLU A 46 -21.39 -11.28 7.23
CA GLU A 46 -20.62 -10.89 8.38
C GLU A 46 -19.11 -11.08 8.12
N PHE A 47 -18.33 -10.07 8.52
CA PHE A 47 -16.89 -10.17 8.52
C PHE A 47 -16.44 -10.79 9.85
N ILE A 48 -16.59 -12.11 9.97
CA ILE A 48 -16.18 -12.87 11.16
C ILE A 48 -14.76 -13.37 10.93
N MET A 49 -13.82 -12.82 11.71
CA MET A 49 -12.43 -13.23 11.66
C MET A 49 -12.17 -14.31 12.71
N HIS A 50 -11.79 -15.50 12.24
CA HIS A 50 -11.29 -16.58 13.08
C HIS A 50 -9.79 -16.36 13.29
N ARG A 51 -9.37 -16.27 14.55
CA ARG A 51 -8.01 -15.87 14.98
C ARG A 51 -7.40 -16.92 15.92
N HIS A 52 -6.19 -16.66 16.39
CA HIS A 52 -5.48 -17.55 17.32
C HIS A 52 -5.20 -18.93 16.73
N ILE A 53 -4.87 -18.95 15.44
CA ILE A 53 -4.50 -20.17 14.73
C ILE A 53 -2.98 -20.17 14.55
N ALA A 54 -2.36 -21.34 14.68
CA ALA A 54 -0.95 -21.54 14.38
C ALA A 54 -0.81 -22.81 13.55
N PHE A 55 0.26 -22.89 12.76
CA PHE A 55 0.58 -24.03 11.93
C PHE A 55 2.02 -24.44 12.17
N GLN A 56 2.30 -25.73 12.14
CA GLN A 56 3.65 -26.28 12.29
C GLN A 56 4.30 -26.61 10.93
N SER A 57 3.55 -26.51 9.84
CA SER A 57 4.09 -26.72 8.49
C SER A 57 3.24 -26.08 7.40
N GLU A 58 3.85 -25.85 6.25
CA GLU A 58 3.16 -25.40 5.03
C GLU A 58 2.07 -26.39 4.57
N ILE A 59 2.29 -27.69 4.78
CA ILE A 59 1.32 -28.75 4.46
C ILE A 59 0.05 -28.58 5.28
N GLU A 60 0.20 -28.26 6.57
CA GLU A 60 -0.93 -28.02 7.47
C GLU A 60 -1.72 -26.77 7.05
N LEU A 61 -1.03 -25.67 6.77
CA LEU A 61 -1.66 -24.44 6.25
C LEU A 61 -2.41 -24.73 4.95
N ARG A 62 -1.78 -25.44 3.99
CA ARG A 62 -2.43 -25.78 2.71
C ARG A 62 -3.68 -26.64 2.93
N GLY A 63 -3.59 -27.65 3.78
CA GLY A 63 -4.74 -28.47 4.17
C GLY A 63 -5.86 -27.64 4.79
N TYR A 64 -5.50 -26.67 5.63
CA TYR A 64 -6.45 -25.74 6.24
C TYR A 64 -7.12 -24.84 5.20
N LEU A 65 -6.37 -24.22 4.28
CA LEU A 65 -6.91 -23.34 3.24
C LEU A 65 -7.89 -24.07 2.31
N ILE A 66 -7.63 -25.34 2.00
CA ILE A 66 -8.53 -26.15 1.16
C ILE A 66 -9.79 -26.52 1.94
N LYS A 67 -9.65 -27.01 3.18
CA LYS A 67 -10.77 -27.47 4.03
C LYS A 67 -11.65 -26.32 4.53
N ASN A 68 -11.03 -25.22 4.94
CA ASN A 68 -11.66 -24.04 5.54
C ASN A 68 -11.50 -22.82 4.61
N THR A 69 -11.90 -22.98 3.36
CA THR A 69 -11.69 -22.00 2.27
C THR A 69 -11.98 -20.55 2.68
N PRO A 70 -10.94 -19.69 2.79
CA PRO A 70 -11.12 -18.33 3.25
C PRO A 70 -11.37 -17.34 2.11
N LEU A 71 -12.24 -16.37 2.36
CA LEU A 71 -12.32 -15.14 1.58
C LEU A 71 -11.12 -14.24 1.79
N HIS A 72 -10.59 -14.24 3.01
CA HIS A 72 -9.43 -13.44 3.38
C HIS A 72 -8.54 -14.29 4.28
N ALA A 73 -7.26 -14.35 3.94
CA ALA A 73 -6.22 -14.98 4.75
C ALA A 73 -5.23 -13.92 5.24
N TYR A 74 -4.84 -14.04 6.51
CA TYR A 74 -3.92 -13.15 7.18
C TYR A 74 -2.96 -13.92 8.07
N PHE A 75 -1.80 -13.31 8.33
CA PHE A 75 -0.85 -13.73 9.35
C PHE A 75 -0.39 -12.50 10.13
N SER A 76 0.09 -12.66 11.36
CA SER A 76 0.59 -11.55 12.17
C SER A 76 1.93 -11.05 11.67
N SER A 77 2.12 -9.72 11.65
CA SER A 77 3.46 -9.10 11.56
C SER A 77 4.33 -9.53 12.74
N ALA A 78 3.70 -9.79 13.88
CA ALA A 78 4.34 -10.22 15.11
C ALA A 78 4.76 -11.70 15.12
N TYR A 79 5.81 -11.94 15.88
CA TYR A 79 6.30 -13.24 16.29
C TYR A 79 5.98 -13.49 17.77
N TYR A 80 5.60 -14.71 18.09
CA TYR A 80 5.15 -15.14 19.40
C TYR A 80 5.78 -16.47 19.80
N GLU A 81 5.96 -16.69 21.10
CA GLU A 81 6.28 -18.02 21.62
C GLU A 81 5.07 -18.97 21.54
N LYS A 82 3.87 -18.43 21.77
CA LYS A 82 2.59 -19.15 21.75
C LYS A 82 1.57 -18.44 20.85
N PRO A 83 1.71 -18.53 19.51
CA PRO A 83 0.89 -17.77 18.56
C PRO A 83 -0.61 -18.06 18.61
N ASP A 84 -0.99 -19.26 19.07
CA ASP A 84 -2.36 -19.76 19.22
C ASP A 84 -3.01 -19.45 20.58
N ALA A 85 -2.30 -18.82 21.52
CA ALA A 85 -2.89 -18.45 22.80
C ALA A 85 -4.02 -17.41 22.62
N GLU A 86 -5.14 -17.57 23.33
CA GLU A 86 -6.30 -16.67 23.20
C GLU A 86 -6.01 -15.27 23.75
N LYS A 87 -5.25 -15.17 24.85
CA LYS A 87 -4.90 -13.89 25.47
C LYS A 87 -3.56 -13.40 24.96
N MET A 88 -3.48 -12.09 24.71
CA MET A 88 -2.28 -11.47 24.16
C MET A 88 -1.05 -11.59 25.06
N ASP A 89 -1.22 -11.51 26.38
CA ASP A 89 -0.10 -11.61 27.33
C ASP A 89 0.48 -13.03 27.35
N ASP A 90 -0.37 -14.03 27.15
CA ASP A 90 0.01 -15.44 27.11
C ASP A 90 0.76 -15.80 25.81
N LYS A 91 0.65 -14.98 24.75
CA LYS A 91 1.36 -15.21 23.48
C LYS A 91 2.88 -15.02 23.59
N MET A 92 3.35 -14.22 24.56
CA MET A 92 4.76 -13.90 24.76
C MET A 92 5.43 -13.36 23.48
N TRP A 93 5.09 -12.11 23.13
CA TRP A 93 5.61 -11.39 21.96
C TRP A 93 7.14 -11.36 21.93
N LYS A 94 7.73 -11.61 20.75
CA LYS A 94 9.18 -11.68 20.53
C LYS A 94 9.75 -10.60 19.60
N GLY A 95 8.90 -10.01 18.77
CA GLY A 95 9.29 -9.07 17.73
C GLY A 95 8.18 -8.90 16.71
N ALA A 96 8.32 -7.97 15.77
CA ALA A 96 7.39 -7.85 14.65
C ALA A 96 8.06 -7.25 13.42
N ASP A 97 7.71 -7.75 12.24
CA ASP A 97 8.07 -7.10 10.98
C ASP A 97 7.63 -5.64 10.97
N LEU A 98 8.38 -4.77 10.27
CA LEU A 98 7.98 -3.40 10.04
C LEU A 98 7.15 -3.31 8.76
N ILE A 99 5.88 -2.94 8.91
CA ILE A 99 4.90 -2.97 7.83
C ILE A 99 4.46 -1.56 7.49
N PHE A 100 4.49 -1.22 6.21
CA PHE A 100 3.89 0.00 5.69
C PHE A 100 2.71 -0.34 4.80
N ASP A 101 1.65 0.47 4.86
CA ASP A 101 0.47 0.34 4.01
C ASP A 101 0.15 1.69 3.38
N ILE A 102 -0.18 1.66 2.09
CA ILE A 102 -0.64 2.79 1.31
C ILE A 102 -1.98 2.41 0.68
N ASP A 103 -3.08 2.84 1.31
CA ASP A 103 -4.44 2.71 0.75
C ASP A 103 -4.74 3.94 -0.13
N ALA A 104 -5.13 3.68 -1.38
CA ALA A 104 -5.53 4.72 -2.33
C ALA A 104 -6.67 5.60 -1.82
N ASP A 105 -7.54 5.10 -0.93
CA ASP A 105 -8.61 5.90 -0.34
C ASP A 105 -8.10 6.98 0.63
N HIS A 106 -6.92 6.78 1.23
CA HIS A 106 -6.32 7.73 2.17
C HIS A 106 -5.43 8.78 1.47
N LEU A 107 -5.23 8.66 0.16
CA LEU A 107 -4.40 9.58 -0.61
C LEU A 107 -5.18 10.82 -1.05
N PRO A 108 -4.60 12.04 -0.98
CA PRO A 108 -5.29 13.28 -1.36
C PRO A 108 -5.83 13.29 -2.80
N LYS A 109 -5.07 12.72 -3.75
CA LYS A 109 -5.50 12.59 -5.16
C LYS A 109 -6.34 11.34 -5.40
N GLY A 110 -6.29 10.38 -4.48
CA GLY A 110 -6.88 9.06 -4.61
C GLY A 110 -6.29 8.23 -5.75
N GLY A 111 -6.72 6.97 -5.79
CA GLY A 111 -6.49 6.09 -6.92
C GLY A 111 -5.20 5.27 -6.85
N LEU A 112 -5.27 4.09 -7.49
CA LEU A 112 -4.23 3.07 -7.40
C LEU A 112 -2.92 3.47 -8.09
N GLU A 113 -2.98 4.35 -9.09
CA GLU A 113 -1.80 4.92 -9.74
C GLU A 113 -1.01 5.87 -8.82
N GLU A 114 -1.70 6.65 -7.98
CA GLU A 114 -1.01 7.47 -6.98
C GLU A 114 -0.45 6.58 -5.87
N ALA A 115 -1.19 5.56 -5.43
CA ALA A 115 -0.70 4.59 -4.44
C ALA A 115 0.56 3.87 -4.93
N LYS A 116 0.60 3.49 -6.21
CA LYS A 116 1.77 2.90 -6.87
C LYS A 116 2.98 3.84 -6.86
N LYS A 117 2.80 5.12 -7.20
CA LYS A 117 3.89 6.11 -7.14
C LYS A 117 4.41 6.33 -5.72
N GLN A 118 3.51 6.34 -4.74
CA GLN A 118 3.86 6.55 -3.34
C GLN A 118 4.61 5.34 -2.77
N ILE A 119 4.17 4.12 -3.06
CA ILE A 119 4.84 2.90 -2.54
C ILE A 119 6.23 2.71 -3.16
N VAL A 120 6.40 3.06 -4.44
CA VAL A 120 7.71 3.10 -5.10
C VAL A 120 8.66 4.07 -4.41
N ARG A 121 8.21 5.30 -4.17
CA ARG A 121 9.01 6.31 -3.46
C ARG A 121 9.32 5.91 -2.02
N LEU A 122 8.41 5.18 -1.37
CA LEU A 122 8.66 4.63 -0.05
C LEU A 122 9.73 3.55 -0.08
N TYR A 123 9.64 2.61 -1.01
CA TYR A 123 10.66 1.58 -1.20
C TYR A 123 12.05 2.19 -1.36
N ASP A 124 12.19 3.13 -2.31
CA ASP A 124 13.47 3.79 -2.59
C ASP A 124 14.00 4.55 -1.36
N LEU A 125 13.11 5.17 -0.58
CA LEU A 125 13.48 5.88 0.64
C LEU A 125 13.90 4.93 1.78
N LEU A 126 13.21 3.81 1.94
CA LEU A 126 13.54 2.80 2.94
C LEU A 126 14.91 2.18 2.64
N GLU A 127 15.19 1.90 1.37
CA GLU A 127 16.50 1.42 0.92
C GLU A 127 17.59 2.49 1.15
N SER A 128 17.37 3.73 0.68
CA SER A 128 18.43 4.75 0.70
C SER A 128 18.71 5.35 2.07
N ASP A 129 17.66 5.59 2.87
CA ASP A 129 17.77 6.39 4.09
C ASP A 129 17.85 5.53 5.35
N PHE A 130 17.22 4.35 5.33
CA PHE A 130 17.24 3.40 6.44
C PHE A 130 18.20 2.24 6.21
N GLY A 131 18.69 2.04 4.98
CA GLY A 131 19.61 0.94 4.66
C GLY A 131 18.95 -0.43 4.70
N ILE A 132 17.62 -0.49 4.52
CA ILE A 132 16.86 -1.74 4.54
C ILE A 132 17.26 -2.60 3.34
N GLU A 133 17.67 -3.84 3.60
CA GLU A 133 18.12 -4.79 2.56
C GLU A 133 17.04 -5.84 2.24
N ASP A 134 16.27 -6.28 3.23
CA ASP A 134 15.26 -7.34 3.07
C ASP A 134 13.83 -6.81 3.24
N MET A 135 13.20 -6.49 2.10
CA MET A 135 11.81 -6.06 2.07
C MET A 135 11.02 -6.59 0.88
N MET A 136 9.76 -6.92 1.15
CA MET A 136 8.79 -7.41 0.18
C MET A 136 7.73 -6.35 -0.12
N LEU A 137 7.61 -5.98 -1.39
CA LEU A 137 6.53 -5.15 -1.90
C LEU A 137 5.33 -6.03 -2.32
N VAL A 138 4.12 -5.65 -1.93
CA VAL A 138 2.92 -6.46 -2.14
C VAL A 138 1.74 -5.61 -2.61
N PHE A 139 1.10 -5.96 -3.72
CA PHE A 139 -0.25 -5.47 -4.03
C PHE A 139 -1.27 -6.15 -3.11
N SER A 140 -2.08 -5.36 -2.40
CA SER A 140 -2.98 -5.86 -1.35
C SER A 140 -4.17 -6.70 -1.85
N GLY A 141 -4.30 -6.88 -3.17
CA GLY A 141 -5.48 -7.49 -3.81
C GLY A 141 -6.67 -6.54 -3.91
N GLY A 142 -6.53 -5.29 -3.45
CA GLY A 142 -7.61 -4.32 -3.35
C GLY A 142 -7.25 -2.98 -3.96
N ARG A 143 -6.97 -2.00 -3.09
CA ARG A 143 -6.84 -0.59 -3.46
C ARG A 143 -5.51 0.02 -2.98
N GLY A 144 -4.55 -0.81 -2.61
CA GLY A 144 -3.32 -0.33 -2.02
C GLY A 144 -2.18 -1.31 -2.16
N TYR A 145 -1.05 -0.92 -1.61
CA TYR A 145 0.18 -1.69 -1.59
C TYR A 145 0.78 -1.69 -0.20
N HIS A 146 1.49 -2.77 0.14
CA HIS A 146 2.21 -2.89 1.38
C HIS A 146 3.70 -3.07 1.10
N ILE A 147 4.54 -2.65 2.05
CA ILE A 147 5.94 -3.09 2.15
C ILE A 147 6.08 -3.83 3.48
N HIS A 148 6.66 -5.02 3.43
CA HIS A 148 7.03 -5.79 4.61
C HIS A 148 8.55 -5.77 4.74
N VAL A 149 9.07 -5.24 5.84
CA VAL A 149 10.51 -5.21 6.13
C VAL A 149 10.84 -6.32 7.11
N HIS A 150 11.84 -7.13 6.77
CA HIS A 150 12.22 -8.35 7.48
C HIS A 150 13.58 -8.25 8.19
N ASP A 151 14.37 -7.22 7.91
CA ASP A 151 15.64 -6.91 8.57
C ASP A 151 15.54 -7.02 10.11
N GLU A 152 16.42 -7.84 10.70
CA GLU A 152 16.32 -8.22 12.12
C GLU A 152 16.40 -7.02 13.08
N GLU A 153 17.13 -5.97 12.70
CA GLU A 153 17.32 -4.77 13.52
C GLU A 153 16.02 -3.98 13.76
N PHE A 154 15.02 -4.12 12.88
CA PHE A 154 13.73 -3.43 13.01
C PHE A 154 12.71 -4.24 13.84
N LEU A 155 12.98 -5.51 14.13
CA LEU A 155 12.01 -6.41 14.78
C LEU A 155 11.66 -6.00 16.20
N ALA A 156 12.63 -5.44 16.93
CA ALA A 156 12.49 -5.04 18.32
C ALA A 156 11.79 -3.67 18.49
N LEU A 157 11.59 -2.91 17.41
CA LEU A 157 10.98 -1.58 17.49
C LEU A 157 9.57 -1.66 18.07
N GLY A 158 9.32 -0.85 19.09
CA GLY A 158 8.01 -0.69 19.69
C GLY A 158 7.13 0.28 18.91
N SER A 159 5.89 0.44 19.36
CA SER A 159 4.93 1.32 18.69
C SER A 159 5.35 2.80 18.70
N ALA A 160 6.15 3.24 19.69
CA ALA A 160 6.60 4.64 19.75
C ALA A 160 7.67 4.90 18.69
N GLU A 161 8.69 4.04 18.61
CA GLU A 161 9.77 4.12 17.64
C GLU A 161 9.25 4.02 16.20
N ARG A 162 8.26 3.14 15.96
CA ARG A 162 7.61 3.01 14.66
C ARG A 162 6.83 4.28 14.25
N ARG A 163 6.25 5.02 15.21
CA ARG A 163 5.61 6.31 14.92
C ARG A 163 6.63 7.36 14.50
N GLU A 164 7.82 7.36 15.08
CA GLU A 164 8.90 8.25 14.62
C GLU A 164 9.30 7.96 13.16
N ILE A 165 9.32 6.68 12.76
CA ILE A 165 9.55 6.30 11.35
C ILE A 165 8.39 6.81 10.47
N VAL A 166 7.14 6.68 10.91
CA VAL A 166 5.99 7.25 10.19
C VAL A 166 6.12 8.76 10.03
N ASP A 167 6.49 9.47 11.09
CA ASP A 167 6.69 10.91 11.07
C ASP A 167 7.85 11.30 10.15
N TYR A 168 8.91 10.49 10.14
CA TYR A 168 10.04 10.67 9.24
C TYR A 168 9.63 10.64 7.75
N VAL A 169 8.90 9.59 7.35
CA VAL A 169 8.48 9.39 5.94
C VAL A 169 7.36 10.35 5.52
N SER A 170 6.50 10.72 6.47
CA SER A 170 5.37 11.65 6.24
C SER A 170 5.80 13.12 6.30
N LEU A 171 7.06 13.37 6.67
CA LEU A 171 7.59 14.71 6.96
C LEU A 171 6.73 15.43 8.01
N ASN A 172 6.32 14.73 9.06
CA ASN A 172 5.68 15.35 10.21
C ASN A 172 6.78 16.00 11.06
N GLY A 173 6.57 17.25 11.47
CA GLY A 173 7.53 18.00 12.28
C GLY A 173 8.61 18.78 11.52
N VAL A 174 8.65 18.70 10.18
CA VAL A 174 9.50 19.61 9.40
C VAL A 174 8.92 21.03 9.42
N SER A 175 9.80 22.03 9.47
CA SER A 175 9.44 23.45 9.49
C SER A 175 10.42 24.26 8.64
N TYR A 176 9.93 25.38 8.10
CA TYR A 176 10.75 26.25 7.25
C TYR A 176 11.93 26.87 8.01
N ASP A 177 11.75 27.24 9.29
CA ASP A 177 12.80 27.83 10.12
C ASP A 177 14.01 26.90 10.28
N ASN A 178 13.78 25.60 10.21
CA ASN A 178 14.79 24.56 10.34
C ASN A 178 15.31 24.04 8.99
N LEU A 179 14.91 24.63 7.85
CA LEU A 179 15.24 24.14 6.51
C LEU A 179 16.76 23.95 6.26
N MET A 180 17.61 24.70 6.96
CA MET A 180 19.07 24.60 6.83
C MET A 180 19.71 23.57 7.78
N LEU A 181 18.93 22.88 8.61
CA LEU A 181 19.44 21.77 9.42
C LEU A 181 19.87 20.62 8.52
N GLN A 182 20.99 19.98 8.89
CA GLN A 182 21.54 18.86 8.16
C GLN A 182 20.77 17.58 8.56
N SER A 183 19.77 17.24 7.75
CA SER A 183 19.10 15.94 7.81
C SER A 183 18.70 15.48 6.41
N THR A 184 18.46 14.18 6.25
CA THR A 184 17.96 13.58 5.01
C THR A 184 16.57 14.10 4.65
N GLN A 185 15.67 14.30 5.63
CA GLN A 185 14.36 14.94 5.41
C GLN A 185 14.48 16.34 4.80
N TYR A 186 15.29 17.21 5.39
CA TYR A 186 15.51 18.55 4.87
C TYR A 186 16.25 18.54 3.53
N SER A 187 17.13 17.56 3.31
CA SER A 187 17.82 17.38 2.02
C SER A 187 16.82 17.05 0.90
N ARG A 188 15.85 16.16 1.14
CA ARG A 188 14.80 15.84 0.15
C ARG A 188 13.93 17.06 -0.16
N VAL A 189 13.51 17.81 0.85
CA VAL A 189 12.74 19.06 0.67
C VAL A 189 13.57 20.11 -0.08
N SER A 190 14.85 20.26 0.28
CA SER A 190 15.78 21.19 -0.36
C SER A 190 16.02 20.84 -1.83
N GLY A 191 16.18 19.56 -2.15
CA GLY A 191 16.29 19.08 -3.53
C GLY A 191 15.03 19.41 -4.36
N CYS A 192 13.84 19.28 -3.78
CA CYS A 192 12.60 19.73 -4.42
C CYS A 192 12.60 21.25 -4.66
N ILE A 193 12.98 22.05 -3.66
CA ILE A 193 13.05 23.52 -3.79
C ILE A 193 14.05 23.91 -4.89
N ALA A 194 15.22 23.29 -4.90
CA ALA A 194 16.26 23.52 -5.90
C ALA A 194 15.76 23.19 -7.32
N LYS A 195 14.99 22.10 -7.47
CA LYS A 195 14.37 21.72 -8.75
C LYS A 195 13.28 22.70 -9.18
N ILE A 196 12.49 23.24 -8.25
CA ILE A 196 11.52 24.31 -8.55
C ILE A 196 12.24 25.59 -9.01
N LEU A 197 13.31 26.00 -8.30
CA LEU A 197 14.16 27.13 -8.70
C LEU A 197 14.72 26.93 -10.11
N GLU A 198 15.30 25.77 -10.38
CA GLU A 198 15.88 25.42 -11.68
C GLU A 198 14.83 25.49 -12.81
N ASN A 199 13.64 24.91 -12.58
CA ASN A 199 12.56 24.95 -13.56
C ASN A 199 12.00 26.36 -13.76
N ALA A 200 11.89 27.15 -12.69
CA ALA A 200 11.45 28.54 -12.76
C ALA A 200 12.46 29.42 -13.53
N ILE A 201 13.75 29.14 -13.41
CA ILE A 201 14.80 29.80 -14.21
C ILE A 201 14.64 29.43 -15.69
N LYS A 202 14.53 28.13 -16.00
CA LYS A 202 14.40 27.63 -17.38
C LYS A 202 13.17 28.17 -18.11
N ARG A 203 12.07 28.42 -17.39
CA ARG A 203 10.80 28.91 -17.94
C ARG A 203 10.58 30.42 -17.76
N ASP A 204 11.57 31.15 -17.23
CA ASP A 204 11.48 32.57 -16.89
C ASP A 204 10.30 32.93 -15.94
N MET A 205 9.96 32.04 -15.02
CA MET A 205 8.81 32.16 -14.08
C MET A 205 9.21 32.60 -12.67
N LEU A 206 10.46 33.00 -12.44
CA LEU A 206 10.95 33.35 -11.10
C LEU A 206 10.14 34.48 -10.44
N THR A 207 9.76 35.49 -11.20
CA THR A 207 8.99 36.65 -10.70
C THR A 207 7.60 36.23 -10.23
N GLU A 208 6.97 35.27 -10.90
CA GLU A 208 5.62 34.80 -10.58
C GLU A 208 5.63 33.85 -9.37
N ILE A 209 6.50 32.85 -9.40
CA ILE A 209 6.55 31.79 -8.38
C ILE A 209 7.04 32.34 -7.04
N PHE A 210 8.12 33.13 -7.06
CA PHE A 210 8.73 33.68 -5.85
C PHE A 210 8.23 35.10 -5.52
N ARG A 211 7.35 35.68 -6.35
CA ARG A 211 6.80 37.04 -6.16
C ARG A 211 7.89 38.10 -5.96
N ILE A 212 8.97 38.00 -6.75
CA ILE A 212 10.14 38.88 -6.69
C ILE A 212 10.21 39.83 -7.89
N LYS A 213 10.93 40.95 -7.74
CA LYS A 213 11.17 41.91 -8.83
C LYS A 213 12.10 41.33 -9.90
N LYS A 214 11.95 41.78 -11.15
CA LYS A 214 12.76 41.34 -12.31
C LYS A 214 14.27 41.39 -12.07
N LYS A 215 14.78 42.50 -11.54
CA LYS A 215 16.22 42.65 -11.19
C LYS A 215 16.70 41.58 -10.19
N THR A 216 15.86 41.23 -9.22
CA THR A 216 16.17 40.16 -8.25
C THR A 216 16.17 38.80 -8.92
N ALA A 217 15.23 38.56 -9.85
CA ALA A 217 15.17 37.32 -10.62
C ALA A 217 16.40 37.15 -11.52
N GLU A 218 16.88 38.21 -12.19
CA GLU A 218 18.11 38.19 -12.98
C GLU A 218 19.32 37.82 -12.11
N ASN A 219 19.52 38.50 -10.98
CA ASN A 219 20.60 38.18 -10.03
C ASN A 219 20.50 36.74 -9.48
N LEU A 220 19.28 36.24 -9.25
CA LEU A 220 19.06 34.88 -8.76
C LEU A 220 19.52 33.81 -9.77
N LYS A 221 19.39 34.07 -11.09
CA LYS A 221 19.89 33.15 -12.14
C LYS A 221 21.40 32.93 -11.99
N ASP A 222 22.17 34.00 -11.82
CA ASP A 222 23.62 33.95 -11.67
C ASP A 222 24.04 33.27 -10.36
N ILE A 223 23.35 33.60 -9.25
CA ILE A 223 23.60 32.98 -7.94
C ILE A 223 23.35 31.47 -8.01
N PHE A 224 22.24 31.06 -8.62
CA PHE A 224 21.88 29.65 -8.75
C PHE A 224 22.92 28.89 -9.57
N ALA A 225 23.34 29.45 -10.73
CA ALA A 225 24.35 28.82 -11.58
C ALA A 225 25.69 28.59 -10.84
N ARG A 226 26.12 29.54 -10.00
CA ARG A 226 27.39 29.44 -9.26
C ARG A 226 27.32 28.56 -8.01
N ASN A 227 26.14 28.34 -7.45
CA ASN A 227 25.96 27.67 -6.16
C ASN A 227 25.02 26.46 -6.24
N ARG A 228 24.85 25.88 -7.43
CA ARG A 228 23.86 24.83 -7.68
C ARG A 228 23.96 23.67 -6.68
N GLU A 229 25.14 23.10 -6.50
CA GLU A 229 25.36 21.98 -5.58
C GLU A 229 24.99 22.32 -4.13
N LYS A 230 25.42 23.50 -3.65
CA LYS A 230 25.09 24.00 -2.31
C LYS A 230 23.59 24.17 -2.10
N ILE A 231 22.89 24.69 -3.11
CA ILE A 231 21.43 24.88 -3.05
C ILE A 231 20.71 23.53 -3.02
N TYR A 232 21.17 22.55 -3.80
CA TYR A 232 20.63 21.19 -3.78
C TYR A 232 20.88 20.49 -2.44
N SER A 233 22.02 20.76 -1.78
CA SER A 233 22.33 20.24 -0.45
C SER A 233 21.71 21.04 0.70
N GLY A 234 20.82 22.01 0.42
CA GLY A 234 20.10 22.79 1.44
C GLY A 234 20.79 24.04 1.98
N ASP A 235 21.95 24.43 1.44
CA ASP A 235 22.59 25.71 1.79
C ASP A 235 22.04 26.86 0.92
N PHE A 236 21.01 27.53 1.46
CA PHE A 236 20.38 28.68 0.82
C PHE A 236 20.95 30.04 1.26
N ARG A 237 22.08 30.09 1.99
CA ARG A 237 22.61 31.37 2.54
C ARG A 237 23.00 32.38 1.46
N THR A 238 23.41 31.88 0.30
CA THR A 238 23.77 32.70 -0.87
C THR A 238 22.56 33.34 -1.54
N LEU A 239 21.35 32.86 -1.26
CA LEU A 239 20.13 33.39 -1.86
C LEU A 239 19.75 34.77 -1.25
N PRO A 240 19.26 35.71 -2.09
CA PRO A 240 18.81 37.01 -1.60
C PRO A 240 17.76 36.87 -0.50
N ARG A 241 17.81 37.75 0.51
CA ARG A 241 16.86 37.71 1.65
C ARG A 241 15.39 37.75 1.23
N THR A 242 15.07 38.47 0.16
CA THR A 242 13.73 38.51 -0.42
C THR A 242 13.29 37.16 -0.98
N VAL A 243 14.20 36.44 -1.63
CA VAL A 243 13.96 35.08 -2.16
C VAL A 243 13.75 34.10 -1.01
N ARG A 244 14.63 34.13 0.01
CA ARG A 244 14.47 33.31 1.21
C ARG A 244 13.13 33.56 1.91
N LYS A 245 12.65 34.81 2.02
CA LYS A 245 11.30 35.04 2.57
C LYS A 245 10.19 34.41 1.73
N SER A 246 10.28 34.47 0.40
CA SER A 246 9.29 33.86 -0.48
C SER A 246 9.35 32.33 -0.55
N MET A 247 10.45 31.72 -0.10
CA MET A 247 10.66 30.27 -0.15
C MET A 247 9.77 29.50 0.81
N GLU A 248 9.20 30.12 1.84
CA GLU A 248 8.28 29.45 2.78
C GLU A 248 7.07 28.83 2.05
N MET A 249 6.44 29.57 1.11
CA MET A 249 5.36 29.01 0.29
C MET A 249 5.83 27.88 -0.64
N VAL A 250 7.09 27.90 -1.06
CA VAL A 250 7.68 26.87 -1.92
C VAL A 250 8.06 25.63 -1.08
N PHE A 251 8.50 25.85 0.15
CA PHE A 251 8.77 24.83 1.15
C PHE A 251 7.52 24.00 1.42
N GLU A 252 6.38 24.63 1.74
CA GLU A 252 5.13 23.90 1.99
C GLU A 252 4.71 23.03 0.78
N LYS A 253 4.80 23.59 -0.43
CA LYS A 253 4.55 22.83 -1.67
C LYS A 253 5.50 21.66 -1.85
N CYS A 254 6.76 21.81 -1.45
CA CYS A 254 7.76 20.75 -1.54
C CYS A 254 7.56 19.69 -0.46
N VAL A 255 7.16 20.07 0.76
CA VAL A 255 6.77 19.12 1.80
C VAL A 255 5.60 18.27 1.29
N ASP A 256 4.55 18.88 0.75
CA ASP A 256 3.40 18.15 0.20
C ASP A 256 3.76 17.26 -1.01
N ALA A 257 4.70 17.69 -1.85
CA ALA A 257 5.15 16.90 -2.99
C ALA A 257 6.05 15.72 -2.58
N VAL A 258 6.86 15.89 -1.54
CA VAL A 258 7.93 14.95 -1.13
C VAL A 258 7.51 14.03 0.01
N ARG A 259 6.49 14.37 0.80
CA ARG A 259 5.95 13.45 1.81
C ARG A 259 5.39 12.19 1.17
N ILE A 260 5.39 11.14 1.98
CA ILE A 260 4.78 9.86 1.64
C ILE A 260 3.60 9.64 2.57
N HIS A 261 2.45 9.29 2.00
CA HIS A 261 1.22 9.06 2.76
C HIS A 261 1.07 7.59 3.11
N VAL A 262 1.68 7.18 4.23
CA VAL A 262 1.48 5.86 4.83
C VAL A 262 0.28 5.87 5.80
N ASP A 263 -0.32 4.71 6.06
CA ASP A 263 -1.31 4.51 7.13
C ASP A 263 -0.57 4.39 8.50
N PRO A 264 -0.63 5.41 9.38
CA PRO A 264 0.13 5.39 10.63
C PRO A 264 -0.28 4.26 11.59
N PRO A 265 -1.59 3.99 11.81
CA PRO A 265 -2.02 2.85 12.60
C PRO A 265 -1.45 1.50 12.15
N VAL A 266 -1.29 1.26 10.85
CA VAL A 266 -0.70 0.00 10.35
C VAL A 266 0.75 -0.13 10.78
N THR A 267 1.54 0.92 10.59
CA THR A 267 2.99 0.89 10.86
C THR A 267 3.29 0.85 12.35
N ALA A 268 2.51 1.56 13.17
CA ALA A 268 2.71 1.63 14.61
C ALA A 268 2.29 0.36 15.37
N ASP A 269 1.43 -0.48 14.78
CA ASP A 269 0.86 -1.66 15.44
C ASP A 269 1.82 -2.86 15.36
N VAL A 270 2.46 -3.19 16.48
CA VAL A 270 3.40 -4.31 16.61
C VAL A 270 2.72 -5.69 16.66
N LYS A 271 1.39 -5.76 16.51
CA LYS A 271 0.57 -6.98 16.58
C LYS A 271 -0.39 -7.07 15.38
N ARG A 272 -0.12 -6.33 14.31
CA ARG A 272 -0.97 -6.21 13.14
C ARG A 272 -1.15 -7.55 12.42
N LEU A 273 -2.34 -7.77 11.88
CA LEU A 273 -2.57 -8.84 10.90
C LEU A 273 -2.37 -8.30 9.49
N ILE A 274 -1.52 -8.96 8.72
CA ILE A 274 -1.18 -8.62 7.35
C ILE A 274 -1.80 -9.64 6.42
N ARG A 275 -2.26 -9.18 5.26
CA ARG A 275 -2.87 -10.07 4.27
C ARG A 275 -1.81 -10.98 3.65
N LEU A 276 -2.12 -12.27 3.56
CA LEU A 276 -1.23 -13.30 3.04
C LEU A 276 -0.96 -13.11 1.53
N PRO A 277 0.29 -12.87 1.08
CA PRO A 277 0.63 -12.89 -0.34
C PRO A 277 0.31 -14.25 -0.97
N GLY A 278 -0.16 -14.24 -2.21
CA GLY A 278 -0.70 -15.41 -2.90
C GLY A 278 -2.16 -15.75 -2.53
N SER A 279 -2.74 -15.18 -1.47
CA SER A 279 -4.17 -15.37 -1.16
C SER A 279 -5.08 -14.53 -2.05
N LEU A 280 -6.40 -14.77 -1.96
CA LEU A 280 -7.41 -13.94 -2.63
C LEU A 280 -7.96 -12.86 -1.69
N HIS A 281 -8.30 -11.71 -2.26
CA HIS A 281 -8.98 -10.64 -1.54
C HIS A 281 -10.51 -10.77 -1.68
N GLY A 282 -11.20 -11.15 -0.61
CA GLY A 282 -12.64 -11.45 -0.59
C GLY A 282 -13.62 -10.38 -1.09
N LYS A 283 -13.19 -9.11 -1.25
CA LYS A 283 -14.03 -8.04 -1.85
C LYS A 283 -13.81 -7.81 -3.34
N THR A 284 -12.79 -8.43 -3.93
CA THR A 284 -12.35 -8.16 -5.31
C THR A 284 -11.97 -9.42 -6.05
N SER A 285 -11.82 -10.56 -5.36
CA SER A 285 -11.34 -11.83 -5.91
C SER A 285 -9.98 -11.75 -6.61
N LEU A 286 -9.24 -10.65 -6.42
CA LEU A 286 -7.90 -10.47 -6.98
C LEU A 286 -6.88 -11.12 -6.07
N ARG A 287 -5.80 -11.61 -6.67
CA ARG A 287 -4.66 -12.16 -5.95
C ARG A 287 -3.87 -11.06 -5.26
N VAL A 288 -3.55 -11.29 -4.00
CA VAL A 288 -2.58 -10.52 -3.24
C VAL A 288 -1.21 -10.86 -3.81
N THR A 289 -0.57 -9.92 -4.50
CA THR A 289 0.53 -10.27 -5.41
C THR A 289 1.82 -9.65 -4.89
N PRO A 290 2.82 -10.46 -4.47
CA PRO A 290 4.17 -9.95 -4.22
C PRO A 290 4.78 -9.49 -5.54
N LEU A 291 5.56 -8.41 -5.49
CA LEU A 291 6.16 -7.77 -6.66
C LEU A 291 7.62 -7.44 -6.34
N ALA A 292 8.51 -7.67 -7.30
CA ALA A 292 9.82 -7.06 -7.26
C ALA A 292 9.73 -5.54 -7.51
N ARG A 293 10.80 -4.82 -7.14
CA ARG A 293 10.86 -3.35 -7.25
C ARG A 293 10.71 -2.85 -8.68
N ASP A 294 11.24 -3.56 -9.66
CA ASP A 294 11.14 -3.25 -11.09
C ASP A 294 9.79 -3.70 -11.69
N GLU A 295 9.29 -4.86 -11.28
CA GLU A 295 8.00 -5.40 -11.74
C GLU A 295 6.80 -4.47 -11.47
N ILE A 296 6.84 -3.72 -10.36
CA ILE A 296 5.73 -2.84 -10.01
C ILE A 296 5.42 -1.83 -11.12
N GLU A 297 6.43 -1.34 -11.86
CA GLU A 297 6.27 -0.27 -12.85
C GLU A 297 5.35 -0.69 -14.00
N GLU A 298 5.36 -1.97 -14.37
CA GLU A 298 4.52 -2.52 -15.45
C GLU A 298 3.25 -3.22 -14.94
N PHE A 299 3.18 -3.48 -13.62
CA PHE A 299 2.05 -4.15 -13.00
C PHE A 299 0.74 -3.35 -13.14
N GLU A 300 -0.26 -4.00 -13.72
CA GLU A 300 -1.65 -3.52 -13.84
C GLU A 300 -2.58 -4.37 -12.95
N PRO A 301 -3.00 -3.87 -11.78
CA PRO A 301 -3.73 -4.68 -10.79
C PRO A 301 -5.02 -5.33 -11.29
N PHE A 302 -5.80 -4.63 -12.12
CA PHE A 302 -7.06 -5.14 -12.69
C PHE A 302 -6.87 -6.04 -13.93
N ARG A 303 -5.63 -6.40 -14.25
CA ARG A 303 -5.27 -7.33 -15.32
C ARG A 303 -4.45 -8.49 -14.74
N ASP A 304 -3.34 -8.15 -14.08
CA ASP A 304 -2.29 -9.10 -13.68
C ASP A 304 -2.62 -9.84 -12.38
N ALA A 305 -3.47 -9.26 -11.52
CA ALA A 305 -3.95 -9.93 -10.30
C ALA A 305 -5.26 -10.73 -10.51
N VAL A 306 -5.77 -10.80 -11.74
CA VAL A 306 -6.99 -11.55 -12.07
C VAL A 306 -6.64 -13.02 -12.30
N VAL A 307 -7.24 -13.93 -11.54
CA VAL A 307 -6.88 -15.35 -11.54
C VAL A 307 -7.95 -16.29 -12.13
N PHE A 308 -9.18 -15.80 -12.28
CA PHE A 308 -10.29 -16.59 -12.79
C PHE A 308 -10.38 -16.49 -14.32
N GLY A 309 -10.92 -17.53 -14.95
CA GLY A 309 -10.96 -17.67 -16.40
C GLY A 309 -12.07 -16.87 -17.08
N ASP A 310 -12.21 -17.10 -18.38
CA ASP A 310 -13.18 -16.42 -19.25
C ASP A 310 -14.46 -17.24 -19.49
N GLU A 311 -14.63 -18.37 -18.79
CA GLU A 311 -15.82 -19.22 -18.87
C GLU A 311 -17.07 -18.40 -18.55
N GLN A 312 -18.13 -18.60 -19.34
CA GLN A 312 -19.36 -17.83 -19.20
C GLN A 312 -20.19 -18.33 -18.02
N VAL A 313 -20.42 -17.43 -17.07
CA VAL A 313 -21.09 -17.69 -15.81
C VAL A 313 -22.39 -16.92 -15.74
N ARG A 314 -23.44 -17.63 -15.35
CA ARG A 314 -24.76 -17.07 -15.14
C ARG A 314 -24.83 -16.34 -13.78
N VAL A 315 -24.93 -15.02 -13.80
CA VAL A 315 -25.24 -14.19 -12.62
C VAL A 315 -26.49 -13.29 -12.73
N ARG A 316 -27.15 -13.07 -11.60
CA ARG A 316 -28.17 -12.01 -11.41
C ARG A 316 -27.53 -10.77 -10.80
N VAL A 317 -27.36 -9.72 -11.60
CA VAL A 317 -26.82 -8.42 -11.17
C VAL A 317 -27.89 -7.64 -10.40
N LEU A 318 -27.55 -7.18 -9.20
CA LEU A 318 -28.49 -6.61 -8.23
C LEU A 318 -28.81 -5.12 -8.46
N SER A 319 -27.89 -4.40 -9.10
CA SER A 319 -28.02 -2.96 -9.36
C SER A 319 -27.15 -2.57 -10.55
N ASN A 320 -27.45 -1.42 -11.17
CA ASN A 320 -26.62 -0.93 -12.26
C ASN A 320 -25.16 -0.77 -11.79
N VAL A 321 -24.22 -1.30 -12.57
CA VAL A 321 -22.79 -1.28 -12.26
C VAL A 321 -21.97 -0.96 -13.49
N LYS A 322 -20.88 -0.22 -13.27
CA LYS A 322 -19.85 0.04 -14.27
C LYS A 322 -18.49 -0.24 -13.65
N PHE A 323 -17.67 -1.04 -14.32
CA PHE A 323 -16.31 -1.35 -13.89
C PHE A 323 -15.45 -1.75 -15.10
N LYS A 324 -14.12 -1.74 -14.92
CA LYS A 324 -13.14 -2.20 -15.90
C LYS A 324 -12.33 -3.33 -15.30
N LEU A 325 -12.14 -4.43 -16.03
CA LEU A 325 -11.39 -5.61 -15.59
C LEU A 325 -10.85 -6.36 -16.83
N LYS A 326 -9.60 -6.82 -16.79
CA LYS A 326 -8.88 -7.39 -17.95
C LYS A 326 -8.97 -6.53 -19.22
N GLY A 327 -8.87 -5.20 -19.07
CA GLY A 327 -8.96 -4.26 -20.20
C GLY A 327 -10.39 -3.97 -20.70
N GLU A 328 -11.38 -4.81 -20.37
CA GLU A 328 -12.76 -4.67 -20.82
C GLU A 328 -13.58 -3.76 -19.90
N VAL A 329 -14.51 -3.00 -20.49
CA VAL A 329 -15.42 -2.10 -19.75
C VAL A 329 -16.83 -2.69 -19.71
N PHE A 330 -17.26 -3.08 -18.52
CA PHE A 330 -18.60 -3.63 -18.27
C PHE A 330 -19.57 -2.51 -17.89
N ARG A 331 -20.74 -2.48 -18.53
CA ARG A 331 -21.86 -1.58 -18.20
C ARG A 331 -23.14 -2.42 -18.08
N LEU A 332 -23.42 -2.90 -16.88
CA LEU A 332 -24.50 -3.85 -16.64
C LEU A 332 -25.68 -3.15 -15.96
N ARG A 333 -26.89 -3.44 -16.42
CA ARG A 333 -28.13 -3.08 -15.73
C ARG A 333 -28.49 -4.16 -14.72
N ALA A 334 -29.32 -3.85 -13.73
CA ALA A 334 -29.92 -4.89 -12.88
C ALA A 334 -30.65 -5.94 -13.74
N GLY A 335 -30.48 -7.23 -13.45
CA GLY A 335 -31.06 -8.32 -14.24
C GLY A 335 -30.15 -9.53 -14.41
N ARG A 336 -30.52 -10.42 -15.35
CA ARG A 336 -29.78 -11.66 -15.68
C ARG A 336 -28.72 -11.36 -16.74
N HIS A 337 -27.48 -11.80 -16.51
CA HIS A 337 -26.34 -11.59 -17.42
C HIS A 337 -25.43 -12.81 -17.44
N GLU A 338 -25.01 -13.22 -18.63
CA GLU A 338 -23.87 -14.12 -18.77
C GLU A 338 -22.59 -13.28 -18.81
N LEU A 339 -21.65 -13.56 -17.90
CA LEU A 339 -20.39 -12.83 -17.79
C LEU A 339 -19.22 -13.81 -17.73
N PRO A 340 -18.02 -13.43 -18.22
CA PRO A 340 -16.80 -14.17 -17.93
C PRO A 340 -16.63 -14.41 -16.42
N GLU A 341 -16.09 -15.57 -16.04
CA GLU A 341 -15.98 -16.00 -14.65
C GLU A 341 -15.27 -14.97 -13.78
N TYR A 342 -14.18 -14.37 -14.26
CA TYR A 342 -13.48 -13.31 -13.53
C TYR A 342 -14.37 -12.12 -13.19
N ALA A 343 -15.26 -11.71 -14.10
CA ALA A 343 -16.17 -10.59 -13.89
C ALA A 343 -17.33 -10.99 -12.96
N ALA A 344 -17.84 -12.22 -13.10
CA ALA A 344 -18.88 -12.78 -12.25
C ALA A 344 -18.42 -12.86 -10.79
N VAL A 345 -17.27 -13.49 -10.52
CA VAL A 345 -16.72 -13.65 -9.16
C VAL A 345 -16.37 -12.29 -8.55
N PHE A 346 -15.78 -11.37 -9.34
CA PHE A 346 -15.51 -10.01 -8.91
C PHE A 346 -16.78 -9.28 -8.40
N LEU A 347 -17.90 -9.39 -9.12
CA LEU A 347 -19.17 -8.78 -8.71
C LEU A 347 -19.81 -9.47 -7.52
N ILE A 348 -19.71 -10.81 -7.42
CA ILE A 348 -20.20 -11.58 -6.27
C ILE A 348 -19.46 -11.16 -5.00
N CYS A 349 -18.12 -11.08 -5.04
CA CYS A 349 -17.28 -10.61 -3.94
C CYS A 349 -17.61 -9.17 -3.49
N ARG A 350 -18.09 -8.32 -4.41
CA ARG A 350 -18.54 -6.96 -4.11
C ARG A 350 -20.00 -6.88 -3.64
N ASN A 351 -20.67 -8.02 -3.49
CA ASN A 351 -22.10 -8.12 -3.20
C ASN A 351 -22.96 -7.34 -4.21
N ARG A 352 -22.59 -7.40 -5.50
CA ARG A 352 -23.31 -6.74 -6.60
C ARG A 352 -24.00 -7.72 -7.54
N ALA A 353 -23.75 -9.02 -7.38
CA ALA A 353 -24.36 -10.09 -8.16
C ALA A 353 -24.57 -11.35 -7.30
N LEU A 354 -25.52 -12.17 -7.72
CA LEU A 354 -25.79 -13.52 -7.20
C LEU A 354 -25.54 -14.55 -8.30
N TYR A 355 -25.10 -15.75 -7.96
CA TYR A 355 -24.86 -16.84 -8.90
C TYR A 355 -26.18 -17.53 -9.27
N GLY A 356 -26.33 -17.88 -10.56
CA GLY A 356 -27.51 -18.55 -11.11
C GLY A 356 -28.73 -17.64 -11.32
N TRP A 357 -29.76 -18.18 -11.99
CA TRP A 357 -31.10 -17.59 -12.14
C TRP A 357 -32.15 -18.56 -12.69
#